data_AF-X0S8I4-F1
#
_entry.id   AF-X0S8I4-F1
#
_cell.length_a   1.000
_cell.length_b   1.000
_cell.length_c   1.000
_cell.angle_alpha   90.00
_cell.angle_beta   90.00
_cell.angle_gamma   90.00
#
_symmetry.space_group_name_H-M   'P 1'
#
loop_
_entity.id
_entity.type
_entity.pdbx_description
1 polymer ?
#
loop_
_entity_poly.entity_id
_entity_poly.type
_entity_poly.pdbx_seq_one_letter_code
_entity_poly.pdbx_strand_id
1 'polypeptide(L)'
;MSGFPMKRTGFQQPLLATSATQKEMVGTLRITRDGRKFRYAKNGAGALAAGKANIVAAADAEVFDEVAAATHAIGDMIIEETITAGVIHAENKFRGGFFAINEATGEGHQYMINSSSAVAVGGTAITLGLSDPIRVAVVAAVSYFTIVVNPQYGVAESAVEENLMAGVAPLVVPIGNYFWNQTGGVALVLCDQTPVVGTVATLGDPAGSMAGIQTALDVDMAQCYGVFFGQTGVDGEYTQIY
;
A
#
# COMPACT_ATOMS: atom_id res chain seq x y z
N MET A 1 -21.34 6.83 8.59
CA MET A 1 -21.04 5.41 8.85
C MET A 1 -20.66 4.79 7.52
N SER A 2 -19.38 4.81 7.17
CA SER A 2 -18.83 4.04 6.05
C SER A 2 -18.74 2.56 6.43
N GLY A 3 -19.90 1.98 6.78
CA GLY A 3 -20.07 0.56 7.00
C GLY A 3 -20.23 -0.21 5.69
N PHE A 4 -19.54 0.22 4.62
CA PHE A 4 -19.61 -0.52 3.36
C PHE A 4 -18.99 -1.90 3.61
N PRO A 5 -19.79 -2.97 3.54
CA PRO A 5 -19.29 -4.30 3.83
C PRO A 5 -18.21 -4.65 2.82
N MET A 6 -17.23 -5.46 3.25
CA MET A 6 -16.22 -6.01 2.36
C MET A 6 -16.90 -6.60 1.11
N LYS A 7 -16.43 -6.20 -0.08
CA LYS A 7 -16.90 -6.77 -1.34
C LYS A 7 -16.64 -8.28 -1.35
N ARG A 8 -17.72 -9.08 -1.33
CA ARG A 8 -17.63 -10.55 -1.28
C ARG A 8 -17.53 -11.21 -2.65
N THR A 9 -18.15 -10.63 -3.67
CA THR A 9 -18.26 -11.18 -5.04
C THR A 9 -18.32 -10.07 -6.08
N GLY A 10 -18.25 -10.41 -7.38
CA GLY A 10 -18.43 -9.46 -8.47
C GLY A 10 -17.21 -8.55 -8.72
N PHE A 11 -16.01 -9.06 -8.48
CA PHE A 11 -14.78 -8.34 -8.82
C PHE A 11 -14.68 -8.18 -10.34
N GLN A 12 -14.48 -6.94 -10.80
CA GLN A 12 -14.39 -6.59 -12.21
C GLN A 12 -13.08 -7.07 -12.83
N GLN A 13 -12.00 -7.11 -12.04
CA GLN A 13 -10.71 -7.62 -12.49
C GLN A 13 -10.52 -9.10 -12.11
N PRO A 14 -10.23 -9.98 -13.09
CA PRO A 14 -9.76 -11.34 -12.82
C PRO A 14 -8.50 -11.34 -11.96
N LEU A 15 -8.30 -12.41 -11.19
CA LEU A 15 -7.19 -12.49 -10.24
C LEU A 15 -5.82 -12.42 -10.91
N LEU A 16 -5.66 -13.16 -12.01
CA LEU A 16 -4.42 -13.26 -12.78
C LEU A 16 -4.48 -12.40 -14.04
N ALA A 17 -4.81 -11.12 -13.87
CA ALA A 17 -4.87 -10.15 -14.94
C ALA A 17 -4.33 -8.80 -14.45
N THR A 18 -3.75 -8.03 -15.38
CA THR A 18 -3.39 -6.63 -15.15
C THR A 18 -4.32 -5.71 -15.92
N SER A 19 -4.37 -4.43 -15.53
CA SER A 19 -5.12 -3.41 -16.26
C SER A 19 -4.43 -2.06 -16.15
N ALA A 20 -4.37 -1.30 -17.25
CA ALA A 20 -3.91 0.08 -17.23
C ALA A 20 -4.93 1.04 -16.56
N THR A 21 -6.19 0.61 -16.42
CA THR A 21 -7.24 1.37 -15.77
C THR A 21 -7.63 0.75 -14.43
N GLN A 22 -8.04 1.60 -13.49
CA GLN A 22 -8.46 1.16 -12.17
C GLN A 22 -9.85 0.50 -12.23
N LYS A 23 -9.94 -0.79 -11.90
CA LYS A 23 -11.20 -1.56 -11.87
C LYS A 23 -11.77 -1.75 -10.46
N GLU A 24 -10.94 -1.57 -9.44
CA GLU A 24 -11.34 -1.66 -8.04
C GLU A 24 -10.62 -0.57 -7.24
N MET A 25 -11.17 -0.22 -6.08
CA MET A 25 -10.47 0.68 -5.16
C MET A 25 -9.16 0.04 -4.69
N VAL A 26 -8.06 0.79 -4.71
CA VAL A 26 -6.76 0.29 -4.21
C VAL A 26 -6.89 -0.10 -2.74
N GLY A 27 -6.26 -1.21 -2.35
CA GLY A 27 -6.38 -1.80 -1.02
C GLY A 27 -7.56 -2.77 -0.85
N THR A 28 -8.49 -2.86 -1.81
CA THR A 28 -9.62 -3.81 -1.78
C THR A 28 -9.11 -5.22 -1.53
N LEU A 29 -9.70 -5.91 -0.54
CA LEU A 29 -9.35 -7.28 -0.20
C LEU A 29 -10.23 -8.27 -0.98
N ARG A 30 -9.59 -9.30 -1.52
CA ARG A 30 -10.22 -10.48 -2.13
C ARG A 30 -9.67 -11.73 -1.46
N ILE A 31 -10.56 -12.63 -1.06
CA ILE A 31 -10.20 -13.91 -0.43
C ILE A 31 -10.70 -15.04 -1.34
N THR A 32 -9.83 -15.98 -1.66
CA THR A 32 -10.15 -17.16 -2.49
C THR A 32 -10.61 -18.34 -1.62
N ARG A 33 -11.22 -19.36 -2.24
CA ARG A 33 -11.79 -20.52 -1.51
C ARG A 33 -10.74 -21.34 -0.75
N ASP A 34 -9.50 -21.30 -1.21
CA ASP A 34 -8.32 -21.92 -0.58
C ASP A 34 -7.72 -21.05 0.53
N GLY A 35 -8.34 -19.91 0.89
CA GLY A 35 -7.94 -19.05 1.99
C GLY A 35 -6.87 -18.01 1.65
N ARG A 36 -6.32 -18.00 0.43
CA ARG A 36 -5.37 -16.95 0.01
C ARG A 36 -6.03 -15.58 -0.03
N LYS A 37 -5.26 -14.55 0.31
CA LYS A 37 -5.69 -13.17 0.42
C LYS A 37 -4.95 -12.34 -0.63
N PHE A 38 -5.69 -11.48 -1.31
CA PHE A 38 -5.15 -10.59 -2.32
C PHE A 38 -5.64 -9.17 -2.09
N ARG A 39 -4.76 -8.19 -2.24
CA ARG A 39 -5.13 -6.79 -2.24
C ARG A 39 -4.98 -6.19 -3.63
N TYR A 40 -5.95 -5.38 -4.02
CA TYR A 40 -5.88 -4.65 -5.27
C TYR A 40 -4.80 -3.56 -5.17
N ALA A 41 -3.82 -3.61 -6.06
CA ALA A 41 -2.60 -2.81 -6.00
C ALA A 41 -2.32 -2.12 -7.34
N LYS A 42 -1.46 -1.11 -7.30
CA LYS A 42 -0.91 -0.41 -8.47
C LYS A 42 0.60 -0.50 -8.46
N ASN A 43 1.20 -0.88 -9.58
CA ASN A 43 2.65 -0.87 -9.75
C ASN A 43 3.20 0.57 -9.95
N GLY A 44 4.27 0.92 -9.25
CA GLY A 44 4.83 2.28 -9.20
C GLY A 44 6.07 2.54 -10.07
N ALA A 45 7.14 1.76 -9.92
CA ALA A 45 8.49 2.17 -10.34
C ALA A 45 9.07 1.40 -11.55
N GLY A 46 8.77 0.11 -11.68
CA GLY A 46 9.33 -0.77 -12.72
C GLY A 46 8.44 -1.98 -12.98
N ALA A 47 8.68 -2.74 -14.04
CA ALA A 47 7.90 -3.95 -14.27
C ALA A 47 8.15 -4.97 -13.15
N LEU A 48 7.07 -5.48 -12.54
CA LEU A 48 7.17 -6.50 -11.49
C LEU A 48 7.19 -7.88 -12.13
N ALA A 49 8.04 -8.78 -11.63
CA ALA A 49 8.08 -10.17 -12.03
C ALA A 49 7.08 -11.02 -11.23
N ALA A 50 6.67 -12.15 -11.81
CA ALA A 50 5.85 -13.12 -11.11
C ALA A 50 6.65 -13.79 -9.98
N GLY A 51 6.01 -14.01 -8.84
CA GLY A 51 6.62 -14.64 -7.66
C GLY A 51 7.68 -13.79 -6.98
N LYS A 52 7.72 -12.48 -7.23
CA LYS A 52 8.57 -11.55 -6.48
C LYS A 52 7.79 -10.77 -5.44
N ALA A 53 8.44 -10.56 -4.30
CA ALA A 53 7.97 -9.73 -3.22
C ALA A 53 8.02 -8.25 -3.62
N ASN A 54 6.94 -7.57 -3.28
CA ASN A 54 6.73 -6.15 -3.49
C ASN A 54 6.72 -5.46 -2.14
N ILE A 55 7.23 -4.24 -2.11
CA ILE A 55 7.25 -3.34 -0.98
C ILE A 55 6.26 -2.19 -1.18
N VAL A 56 5.92 -1.54 -0.07
CA VAL A 56 5.17 -0.30 0.00
C VAL A 56 6.08 0.81 -0.52
N ALA A 57 5.56 1.66 -1.41
CA ALA A 57 6.29 2.84 -1.84
C ALA A 57 6.51 3.81 -0.68
N ALA A 58 7.66 4.50 -0.71
CA ALA A 58 7.87 5.66 0.14
C ALA A 58 6.75 6.68 -0.10
N ALA A 59 6.20 7.24 0.97
CA ALA A 59 5.18 8.26 0.87
C ALA A 59 5.79 9.63 0.49
N ASP A 60 5.01 10.48 -0.16
CA ASP A 60 5.47 11.79 -0.65
C ASP A 60 5.63 12.75 0.54
N ALA A 61 6.76 13.43 0.63
CA ALA A 61 7.03 14.34 1.74
C ALA A 61 6.14 15.59 1.74
N GLU A 62 5.62 15.95 0.56
CA GLU A 62 4.81 17.14 0.31
C GLU A 62 3.40 17.10 0.93
N VAL A 63 3.02 15.98 1.55
CA VAL A 63 1.69 15.81 2.15
C VAL A 63 1.76 15.40 3.62
N PHE A 64 2.89 15.67 4.28
CA PHE A 64 3.14 15.38 5.68
C PHE A 64 3.11 16.64 6.51
N ASP A 65 2.41 16.55 7.64
CA ASP A 65 2.40 17.61 8.65
C ASP A 65 2.10 19.00 8.05
N GLU A 66 1.11 19.04 7.16
CA GLU A 66 0.68 20.25 6.48
C GLU A 66 -0.27 21.04 7.39
N VAL A 67 -0.10 22.35 7.44
CA VAL A 67 -1.00 23.24 8.19
C VAL A 67 -2.33 23.30 7.45
N ALA A 68 -3.44 23.05 8.14
CA ALA A 68 -4.79 23.24 7.59
C ALA A 68 -4.97 24.69 7.12
N ALA A 69 -5.18 24.89 5.82
CA ALA A 69 -5.47 26.18 5.22
C ALA A 69 -6.94 26.58 5.38
N ALA A 70 -7.83 25.59 5.54
CA ALA A 70 -9.26 25.80 5.69
C ALA A 70 -9.79 25.23 7.02
N THR A 71 -10.93 25.77 7.45
CA THR A 71 -11.68 25.22 8.59
C THR A 71 -12.74 24.28 8.03
N HIS A 72 -12.79 23.07 8.56
CA HIS A 72 -13.78 22.06 8.17
C HIS A 72 -14.69 21.74 9.34
N ALA A 73 -15.99 21.95 9.14
CA ALA A 73 -16.99 21.76 10.16
C ALA A 73 -17.36 20.28 10.33
N ILE A 74 -17.95 19.96 11.47
CA ILE A 74 -18.56 18.64 11.69
C ILE A 74 -19.63 18.42 10.62
N GLY A 75 -19.58 17.27 9.95
CA GLY A 75 -20.49 16.94 8.84
C GLY A 75 -19.88 17.11 7.45
N ASP A 76 -18.76 17.82 7.32
CA ASP A 76 -18.12 18.05 6.02
C ASP A 76 -17.62 16.72 5.42
N MET A 77 -17.85 16.58 4.11
CA MET A 77 -17.46 15.41 3.31
C MET A 77 -16.46 15.77 2.21
N ILE A 78 -16.26 17.06 1.96
CA ILE A 78 -15.34 17.60 0.97
C ILE A 78 -14.39 18.53 1.71
N ILE A 79 -13.10 18.29 1.52
CA ILE A 79 -12.00 18.99 2.17
C ILE A 79 -11.20 19.65 1.06
N GLU A 80 -10.91 20.94 1.21
CA GLU A 80 -10.10 21.73 0.29
C GLU A 80 -8.94 22.29 1.10
N GLU A 81 -7.75 21.79 0.83
CA GLU A 81 -6.55 22.10 1.62
C GLU A 81 -5.40 22.50 0.70
N THR A 82 -4.35 23.04 1.31
CA THR A 82 -3.08 23.26 0.62
C THR A 82 -2.04 22.27 1.10
N ILE A 83 -1.28 21.73 0.16
CA ILE A 83 -0.11 20.89 0.41
C ILE A 83 1.15 21.61 -0.08
N THR A 84 2.32 21.18 0.38
CA THR A 84 3.58 21.69 -0.14
C THR A 84 3.71 21.41 -1.64
N ALA A 85 4.17 22.41 -2.39
CA ALA A 85 4.39 22.24 -3.81
C ALA A 85 5.63 21.35 -4.07
N GLY A 86 5.49 20.38 -4.96
CA GLY A 86 6.63 19.55 -5.36
C GLY A 86 6.32 18.65 -6.56
N VAL A 87 5.84 17.45 -6.27
CA VAL A 87 5.61 16.41 -7.27
C VAL A 87 4.22 16.46 -7.91
N ILE A 88 4.02 15.67 -8.97
CA ILE A 88 2.69 15.46 -9.56
C ILE A 88 1.92 14.49 -8.68
N HIS A 89 0.73 14.89 -8.25
CA HIS A 89 -0.27 13.98 -7.70
C HIS A 89 -1.33 13.72 -8.76
N ALA A 90 -1.37 12.50 -9.30
CA ALA A 90 -2.41 12.10 -10.22
C ALA A 90 -3.79 12.10 -9.55
N GLU A 91 -4.84 12.30 -10.33
CA GLU A 91 -6.21 12.18 -9.84
C GLU A 91 -6.41 10.82 -9.15
N ASN A 92 -7.06 10.84 -7.98
CA ASN A 92 -7.31 9.68 -7.14
C ASN A 92 -6.06 8.90 -6.67
N LYS A 93 -4.86 9.51 -6.69
CA LYS A 93 -3.65 8.94 -6.07
C LYS A 93 -3.88 8.53 -4.61
N PHE A 94 -4.62 9.35 -3.85
CA PHE A 94 -4.86 9.15 -2.43
C PHE A 94 -6.12 8.34 -2.11
N ARG A 95 -6.86 7.90 -3.12
CA ARG A 95 -8.10 7.15 -2.96
C ARG A 95 -7.84 5.79 -2.30
N GLY A 96 -8.58 5.48 -1.24
CA GLY A 96 -8.36 4.29 -0.41
C GLY A 96 -7.30 4.48 0.68
N GLY A 97 -6.69 5.68 0.75
CA GLY A 97 -5.87 6.15 1.85
C GLY A 97 -6.67 6.89 2.92
N PHE A 98 -5.99 7.71 3.72
CA PHE A 98 -6.60 8.45 4.83
C PHE A 98 -6.16 9.91 4.88
N PHE A 99 -7.11 10.79 5.19
CA PHE A 99 -6.84 12.13 5.69
C PHE A 99 -6.74 12.02 7.21
N ALA A 100 -5.53 12.18 7.76
CA ALA A 100 -5.25 12.02 9.18
C ALA A 100 -4.88 13.38 9.79
N ILE A 101 -5.48 13.72 10.92
CA ILE A 101 -5.16 14.95 11.65
C ILE A 101 -4.19 14.60 12.77
N ASN A 102 -3.01 15.20 12.76
CA ASN A 102 -1.91 14.83 13.64
C ASN A 102 -1.57 15.88 14.70
N GLU A 103 -2.22 17.06 14.69
CA GLU A 103 -2.01 18.10 15.71
C GLU A 103 -3.26 18.96 15.92
N ALA A 104 -3.44 19.46 17.15
CA ALA A 104 -4.50 20.37 17.59
C ALA A 104 -5.95 19.88 17.39
N THR A 105 -6.82 20.68 16.79
CA THR A 105 -8.26 20.37 16.76
C THR A 105 -8.53 19.23 15.79
N GLY A 106 -9.13 18.14 16.31
CA GLY A 106 -9.39 16.93 15.53
C GLY A 106 -8.23 15.93 15.52
N GLU A 107 -7.17 16.17 16.30
CA GLU A 107 -6.03 15.25 16.46
C GLU A 107 -6.47 13.81 16.76
N GLY A 108 -5.76 12.86 16.14
CA GLY A 108 -6.00 11.42 16.32
C GLY A 108 -7.18 10.87 15.51
N HIS A 109 -7.92 11.73 14.81
CA HIS A 109 -8.94 11.30 13.88
C HIS A 109 -8.38 11.09 12.46
N GLN A 110 -8.85 10.03 11.82
CA GLN A 110 -8.57 9.74 10.42
C GLN A 110 -9.85 9.44 9.64
N TYR A 111 -9.87 9.85 8.38
CA TYR A 111 -11.02 9.75 7.49
C TYR A 111 -10.59 9.14 6.17
N MET A 112 -11.29 8.10 5.74
CA MET A 112 -10.94 7.40 4.50
C MET A 112 -11.24 8.28 3.28
N ILE A 113 -10.26 8.42 2.40
CA ILE A 113 -10.37 9.22 1.18
C ILE A 113 -11.05 8.39 0.09
N ASN A 114 -12.19 8.87 -0.41
CA ASN A 114 -12.93 8.29 -1.53
C ASN A 114 -12.52 8.87 -2.89
N SER A 115 -12.08 10.13 -2.92
CA SER A 115 -11.56 10.77 -4.14
C SER A 115 -10.53 11.84 -3.81
N SER A 116 -9.60 12.09 -4.73
CA SER A 116 -8.65 13.21 -4.64
C SER A 116 -8.47 13.89 -5.99
N SER A 117 -8.41 15.22 -6.00
CA SER A 117 -8.08 15.97 -7.22
C SER A 117 -6.66 15.67 -7.70
N ALA A 118 -6.40 15.96 -8.98
CA ALA A 118 -5.03 16.02 -9.47
C ALA A 118 -4.35 17.31 -9.02
N VAL A 119 -3.06 17.24 -8.72
CA VAL A 119 -2.21 18.39 -8.42
C VAL A 119 -1.03 18.36 -9.39
N ALA A 120 -0.88 19.43 -10.17
CA ALA A 120 0.23 19.59 -11.11
C ALA A 120 1.53 19.92 -10.36
N VAL A 121 2.68 19.77 -11.04
CA VAL A 121 3.97 20.25 -10.50
C VAL A 121 3.84 21.72 -10.09
N GLY A 122 4.24 22.05 -8.87
CA GLY A 122 4.16 23.41 -8.34
C GLY A 122 2.78 23.83 -7.83
N GLY A 123 1.73 23.02 -8.03
CA GLY A 123 0.41 23.26 -7.46
C GLY A 123 0.36 22.90 -5.98
N THR A 124 -0.49 23.60 -5.22
CA THR A 124 -0.65 23.38 -3.78
C THR A 124 -2.08 23.03 -3.40
N ALA A 125 -3.09 23.44 -4.16
CA ALA A 125 -4.49 23.17 -3.84
C ALA A 125 -4.85 21.69 -4.11
N ILE A 126 -5.40 21.02 -3.10
CA ILE A 126 -5.92 19.66 -3.19
C ILE A 126 -7.34 19.58 -2.65
N THR A 127 -8.21 18.88 -3.36
CA THR A 127 -9.57 18.59 -2.93
C THR A 127 -9.70 17.10 -2.63
N LEU A 128 -10.16 16.77 -1.44
CA LEU A 128 -10.40 15.40 -0.98
C LEU A 128 -11.89 15.18 -0.74
N GLY A 129 -12.44 14.10 -1.30
CA GLY A 129 -13.75 13.60 -0.94
C GLY A 129 -13.60 12.49 0.10
N LEU A 130 -14.24 12.64 1.26
CA LEU A 130 -14.19 11.67 2.35
C LEU A 130 -15.31 10.63 2.24
N SER A 131 -15.09 9.45 2.83
CA SER A 131 -16.10 8.38 2.93
C SER A 131 -16.99 8.53 4.16
N ASP A 132 -16.49 9.21 5.19
CA ASP A 132 -17.21 9.55 6.41
C ASP A 132 -17.10 11.05 6.66
N PRO A 133 -18.14 11.67 7.25
CA PRO A 133 -18.10 13.08 7.56
C PRO A 133 -17.10 13.36 8.68
N ILE A 134 -16.55 14.57 8.67
CA ILE A 134 -15.75 15.11 9.77
C ILE A 134 -16.54 15.00 11.08
N ARG A 135 -15.94 14.37 12.10
CA ARG A 135 -16.56 14.12 13.41
C ARG A 135 -16.16 15.17 14.44
N VAL A 136 -14.96 15.71 14.30
CA VAL A 136 -14.41 16.82 15.09
C VAL A 136 -13.87 17.83 14.11
N ALA A 137 -14.26 19.09 14.26
CA ALA A 137 -13.90 20.15 13.34
C ALA A 137 -12.37 20.28 13.18
N VAL A 138 -11.93 20.58 11.97
CA VAL A 138 -10.55 20.98 11.68
C VAL A 138 -10.51 22.49 11.69
N VAL A 139 -9.53 23.09 12.37
CA VAL A 139 -9.43 24.55 12.49
C VAL A 139 -8.23 25.04 11.68
N ALA A 140 -8.47 26.00 10.79
CA ALA A 140 -7.44 26.58 9.95
C ALA A 140 -6.29 27.19 10.78
N ALA A 141 -5.09 27.14 10.22
CA ALA A 141 -3.84 27.70 10.74
C ALA A 141 -3.34 27.11 12.08
N VAL A 142 -4.06 26.15 12.68
CA VAL A 142 -3.68 25.52 13.95
C VAL A 142 -3.68 24.00 13.90
N SER A 143 -4.61 23.39 13.18
CA SER A 143 -4.61 21.93 12.96
C SER A 143 -3.57 21.57 11.89
N TYR A 144 -2.91 20.44 12.10
CA TYR A 144 -2.01 19.86 11.09
C TYR A 144 -2.58 18.53 10.62
N PHE A 145 -2.36 18.23 9.34
CA PHE A 145 -2.83 17.01 8.72
C PHE A 145 -1.73 16.33 7.91
N THR A 146 -1.93 15.02 7.69
CA THR A 146 -1.12 14.18 6.83
C THR A 146 -2.03 13.38 5.91
N ILE A 147 -1.72 13.36 4.62
CA ILE A 147 -2.44 12.54 3.63
C ILE A 147 -1.71 11.21 3.48
N VAL A 148 -2.30 10.15 4.04
CA VAL A 148 -1.74 8.80 4.01
C VAL A 148 -2.17 8.08 2.73
N VAL A 149 -1.22 7.72 1.88
CA VAL A 149 -1.46 6.91 0.68
C VAL A 149 -1.76 5.45 1.07
N ASN A 150 -2.60 4.76 0.29
CA ASN A 150 -2.82 3.33 0.51
C ASN A 150 -1.50 2.55 0.28
N PRO A 151 -1.08 1.64 1.17
CA PRO A 151 0.18 0.90 1.01
C PRO A 151 0.31 0.04 -0.26
N GLN A 152 -0.82 -0.23 -0.93
CA GLN A 152 -0.85 -0.97 -2.21
C GLN A 152 -0.79 -0.04 -3.44
N TYR A 153 -0.67 1.28 -3.25
CA TYR A 153 -0.49 2.22 -4.34
C TYR A 153 1.00 2.47 -4.59
N GLY A 154 1.46 2.14 -5.80
CA GLY A 154 2.84 2.38 -6.20
C GLY A 154 3.84 1.31 -5.75
N VAL A 155 3.39 0.08 -5.48
CA VAL A 155 4.27 -0.99 -5.02
C VAL A 155 5.43 -1.24 -5.98
N ALA A 156 6.58 -1.68 -5.45
CA ALA A 156 7.82 -1.90 -6.18
C ALA A 156 8.59 -3.10 -5.63
N GLU A 157 9.55 -3.64 -6.37
CA GLU A 157 10.50 -4.64 -5.85
C GLU A 157 11.67 -3.92 -5.15
N SER A 158 12.25 -4.55 -4.12
CA SER A 158 13.45 -4.07 -3.43
C SER A 158 14.29 -5.22 -2.93
N ALA A 159 15.59 -4.98 -2.77
CA ALA A 159 16.54 -5.87 -2.09
C ALA A 159 16.90 -5.35 -0.68
N VAL A 160 16.28 -4.25 -0.24
CA VAL A 160 16.55 -3.62 1.05
C VAL A 160 15.63 -4.23 2.10
N GLU A 161 16.22 -4.95 3.05
CA GLU A 161 15.51 -5.82 4.00
C GLU A 161 14.54 -5.05 4.93
N GLU A 162 14.83 -3.77 5.18
CA GLU A 162 14.06 -2.86 6.05
C GLU A 162 12.76 -2.35 5.40
N ASN A 163 12.53 -2.62 4.11
CA ASN A 163 11.38 -2.10 3.39
C ASN A 163 10.08 -2.84 3.70
N LEU A 164 9.00 -2.09 3.96
CA LEU A 164 7.70 -2.66 4.27
C LEU A 164 7.12 -3.50 3.13
N MET A 165 6.90 -4.80 3.32
CA MET A 165 6.26 -5.62 2.30
C MET A 165 4.80 -5.23 2.07
N ALA A 166 4.45 -5.08 0.79
CA ALA A 166 3.10 -4.93 0.31
C ALA A 166 2.46 -6.27 -0.10
N GLY A 167 3.24 -7.25 -0.57
CA GLY A 167 2.75 -8.59 -0.95
C GLY A 167 3.61 -9.23 -2.04
N VAL A 168 3.14 -10.30 -2.65
CA VAL A 168 3.85 -11.02 -3.74
C VAL A 168 3.05 -10.92 -5.04
N ALA A 169 3.70 -10.54 -6.14
CA ALA A 169 3.04 -10.44 -7.44
C ALA A 169 2.78 -11.85 -8.02
N PRO A 170 1.53 -12.26 -8.28
CA PRO A 170 1.26 -13.61 -8.81
C PRO A 170 1.44 -13.70 -10.34
N LEU A 171 1.73 -12.59 -11.01
CA LEU A 171 2.00 -12.51 -12.45
C LEU A 171 2.94 -11.34 -12.74
N VAL A 172 3.45 -11.27 -13.98
CA VAL A 172 4.20 -10.11 -14.46
C VAL A 172 3.28 -8.89 -14.56
N VAL A 173 3.72 -7.75 -14.02
CA VAL A 173 2.94 -6.50 -13.98
C VAL A 173 3.69 -5.37 -14.66
N PRO A 174 3.20 -4.83 -15.79
CA PRO A 174 3.77 -3.63 -16.40
C PRO A 174 3.72 -2.42 -15.45
N ILE A 175 4.64 -1.47 -15.62
CA ILE A 175 4.66 -0.22 -14.84
C ILE A 175 3.32 0.52 -14.95
N GLY A 176 2.84 1.06 -13.82
CA GLY A 176 1.58 1.81 -13.77
C GLY A 176 0.30 0.97 -13.82
N ASN A 177 0.39 -0.34 -14.12
CA ASN A 177 -0.78 -1.20 -14.17
C ASN A 177 -1.27 -1.60 -12.77
N TYR A 178 -2.57 -1.87 -12.70
CA TYR A 178 -3.25 -2.42 -11.54
C TYR A 178 -3.33 -3.95 -11.61
N PHE A 179 -3.22 -4.59 -10.45
CA PHE A 179 -3.23 -6.05 -10.30
C PHE A 179 -3.70 -6.48 -8.91
N TRP A 180 -3.87 -7.79 -8.70
CA TRP A 180 -4.13 -8.37 -7.40
C TRP A 180 -2.82 -8.88 -6.78
N ASN A 181 -2.30 -8.17 -5.79
CA ASN A 181 -1.09 -8.51 -5.05
C ASN A 181 -1.42 -9.53 -3.95
N GLN A 182 -0.70 -10.65 -3.85
CA GLN A 182 -0.98 -11.67 -2.84
C GLN A 182 -0.42 -11.22 -1.48
N THR A 183 -1.26 -11.13 -0.45
CA THR A 183 -0.88 -10.61 0.87
C THR A 183 -1.12 -11.61 2.00
N GLY A 184 -1.39 -12.87 1.68
CA GLY A 184 -1.55 -13.90 2.70
C GLY A 184 -2.00 -15.25 2.14
N GLY A 185 -1.73 -16.29 2.92
CA GLY A 185 -1.82 -17.68 2.47
C GLY A 185 -0.64 -18.07 1.58
N VAL A 186 -0.58 -19.33 1.19
CA VAL A 186 0.57 -19.92 0.47
C VAL A 186 0.93 -19.14 -0.79
N ALA A 187 2.11 -18.52 -0.79
CA ALA A 187 2.67 -17.81 -1.94
C ALA A 187 3.89 -18.56 -2.48
N LEU A 188 4.08 -18.50 -3.79
CA LEU A 188 5.29 -18.99 -4.44
C LEU A 188 6.22 -17.78 -4.65
N VAL A 189 7.41 -17.84 -4.08
CA VAL A 189 8.38 -16.74 -4.08
C VAL A 189 9.73 -17.18 -4.63
N LEU A 190 10.44 -16.28 -5.29
CA LEU A 190 11.84 -16.49 -5.66
C LEU A 190 12.67 -16.63 -4.39
N CYS A 191 13.38 -17.74 -4.25
CA CYS A 191 14.28 -17.99 -3.14
C CYS A 191 15.64 -17.38 -3.42
N ASP A 192 16.18 -16.69 -2.42
CA ASP A 192 17.59 -16.36 -2.30
C ASP A 192 18.19 -17.28 -1.22
N GLN A 193 19.39 -17.79 -1.47
CA GLN A 193 20.11 -18.71 -0.60
C GLN A 193 19.38 -20.06 -0.41
N THR A 194 19.64 -20.75 0.70
CA THR A 194 19.11 -22.09 1.00
C THR A 194 18.41 -22.14 2.37
N PRO A 195 17.36 -21.33 2.60
CA PRO A 195 16.64 -21.30 3.86
C PRO A 195 16.02 -22.67 4.16
N VAL A 196 16.20 -23.14 5.39
CA VAL A 196 15.61 -24.39 5.87
C VAL A 196 14.13 -24.18 6.16
N VAL A 197 13.34 -25.25 6.10
CA VAL A 197 11.94 -25.25 6.54
C VAL A 197 11.83 -24.70 7.97
N GLY A 198 10.92 -23.76 8.17
CA GLY A 198 10.69 -23.09 9.45
C GLY A 198 11.44 -21.77 9.62
N THR A 199 12.36 -21.44 8.69
CA THR A 199 13.04 -20.14 8.71
C THR A 199 12.05 -19.02 8.33
N VAL A 200 12.11 -17.92 9.07
CA VAL A 200 11.36 -16.70 8.76
C VAL A 200 11.94 -16.05 7.51
N ALA A 201 11.08 -15.62 6.60
CA ALA A 201 11.47 -14.99 5.36
C ALA A 201 11.68 -13.47 5.53
N THR A 202 12.81 -12.98 5.03
CA THR A 202 13.15 -11.56 4.79
C THR A 202 13.31 -11.31 3.28
N LEU A 203 13.42 -10.05 2.83
CA LEU A 203 13.84 -9.76 1.45
C LEU A 203 15.30 -10.20 1.23
N GLY A 204 15.63 -10.62 0.01
CA GLY A 204 16.98 -11.00 -0.40
C GLY A 204 17.46 -10.28 -1.66
N ASP A 205 18.58 -10.73 -2.22
CA ASP A 205 19.16 -10.24 -3.48
C ASP A 205 19.19 -11.39 -4.52
N PRO A 206 18.54 -11.28 -5.70
CA PRO A 206 18.05 -10.08 -6.38
C PRO A 206 16.77 -9.48 -5.77
N ALA A 207 16.53 -8.19 -6.01
CA ALA A 207 15.34 -7.47 -5.55
C ALA A 207 14.04 -8.29 -5.73
N GLY A 208 13.22 -8.34 -4.69
CA GLY A 208 11.97 -9.11 -4.63
C GLY A 208 12.14 -10.62 -4.43
N SER A 209 13.37 -11.13 -4.29
CA SER A 209 13.60 -12.48 -3.75
C SER A 209 13.41 -12.51 -2.24
N MET A 210 13.29 -13.72 -1.69
CA MET A 210 13.12 -13.97 -0.27
C MET A 210 14.29 -14.80 0.25
N ALA A 211 14.95 -14.30 1.28
CA ALA A 211 16.02 -15.00 2.00
C ALA A 211 15.56 -15.41 3.41
N GLY A 212 16.31 -16.30 4.05
CA GLY A 212 16.09 -16.63 5.46
C GLY A 212 16.74 -15.61 6.38
N ILE A 213 16.06 -15.19 7.46
CA ILE A 213 16.66 -14.34 8.49
C ILE A 213 17.91 -15.03 9.06
N GLN A 214 19.08 -14.39 8.91
CA GLN A 214 20.37 -15.04 9.18
C GLN A 214 20.81 -15.01 10.66
N THR A 215 20.26 -14.14 11.51
CA THR A 215 20.67 -14.10 12.93
C THR A 215 19.51 -13.85 13.89
N ALA A 216 19.59 -14.44 15.08
CA ALA A 216 18.64 -14.23 16.18
C ALA A 216 18.76 -12.85 16.86
N LEU A 217 19.58 -11.95 16.32
CA LEU A 217 19.94 -10.65 16.93
C LEU A 217 19.71 -9.47 16.00
N ASP A 218 19.12 -9.68 14.83
CA ASP A 218 18.73 -8.55 13.99
C ASP A 218 17.43 -7.95 14.53
N VAL A 219 17.60 -7.09 15.53
CA VAL A 219 16.52 -6.32 16.18
C VAL A 219 15.96 -5.23 15.26
N ASP A 220 16.61 -4.96 14.13
CA ASP A 220 16.18 -3.99 13.12
C ASP A 220 15.31 -4.66 12.03
N MET A 221 15.36 -6.00 11.90
CA MET A 221 14.46 -6.81 11.08
C MET A 221 13.09 -7.01 11.73
N ALA A 222 12.34 -5.93 11.92
CA ALA A 222 11.02 -5.95 12.55
C ALA A 222 9.91 -6.61 11.69
N GLN A 223 10.23 -7.14 10.50
CA GLN A 223 9.22 -7.56 9.53
C GLN A 223 9.39 -9.01 9.07
N CYS A 224 8.54 -9.88 9.61
CA CYS A 224 8.36 -11.24 9.14
C CYS A 224 7.40 -11.25 7.93
N TYR A 225 7.89 -11.68 6.77
CA TYR A 225 7.11 -11.74 5.53
C TYR A 225 6.41 -13.09 5.29
N GLY A 226 6.66 -14.05 6.18
CA GLY A 226 6.15 -15.41 6.12
C GLY A 226 7.20 -16.39 6.63
N VAL A 227 6.88 -17.68 6.54
CA VAL A 227 7.80 -18.76 6.91
C VAL A 227 7.97 -19.72 5.73
N PHE A 228 9.22 -20.08 5.43
CA PHE A 228 9.51 -21.13 4.46
C PHE A 228 8.96 -22.46 4.95
N PHE A 229 8.20 -23.17 4.12
CA PHE A 229 7.58 -24.43 4.52
C PHE A 229 7.56 -25.48 3.41
N GLY A 230 7.38 -26.74 3.80
CA GLY A 230 7.25 -27.87 2.87
C GLY A 230 8.58 -28.41 2.34
N GLN A 231 9.52 -27.54 1.94
CA GLN A 231 10.85 -27.93 1.47
C GLN A 231 11.91 -26.86 1.79
N THR A 232 13.18 -27.29 1.86
CA THR A 232 14.31 -26.36 1.92
C THR A 232 14.39 -25.56 0.62
N GLY A 233 14.62 -24.25 0.75
CA GLY A 233 14.80 -23.37 -0.39
C GLY A 233 16.06 -23.72 -1.20
N VAL A 234 16.00 -23.44 -2.50
CA VAL A 234 17.13 -23.59 -3.42
C VAL A 234 17.34 -22.23 -4.06
N ASP A 235 18.58 -21.74 -4.01
CA ASP A 235 18.93 -20.41 -4.50
C ASP A 235 18.57 -20.27 -6.00
N GLY A 236 17.89 -19.18 -6.34
CA GLY A 236 17.42 -18.90 -7.69
C GLY A 236 16.18 -19.70 -8.13
N GLU A 237 15.65 -20.58 -7.29
CA GLU A 237 14.43 -21.35 -7.57
C GLU A 237 13.21 -20.78 -6.83
N TYR A 238 12.02 -21.14 -7.30
CA TYR A 238 10.78 -20.72 -6.64
C TYR A 238 10.37 -21.72 -5.55
N THR A 239 10.09 -21.21 -4.35
CA THR A 239 9.68 -22.00 -3.19
C THR A 239 8.47 -21.42 -2.47
N GLN A 240 7.87 -22.18 -1.56
CA GLN A 240 6.63 -21.80 -0.89
C GLN A 240 6.91 -21.10 0.46
N ILE A 241 6.18 -20.00 0.69
CA ILE A 241 6.05 -19.35 2.00
C ILE A 241 4.58 -19.27 2.40
N TYR A 242 4.31 -19.21 3.71
CA TYR A 242 2.96 -19.02 4.27
C TYR A 242 2.92 -17.86 5.26
#